data_AF-X1RJJ7-F1
#
_entry.id   AF-X1RJJ7-F1
#
_cell.length_a   1.000
_cell.length_b   1.000
_cell.length_c   1.000
_cell.angle_alpha   90.00
_cell.angle_beta   90.00
_cell.angle_gamma   90.00
#
_symmetry.space_group_name_H-M   'P 1'
#
loop_
_entity.id
_entity.type
_entity.pdbx_description
1 polymer ?
#
loop_
_entity_poly.entity_id
_entity_poly.type
_entity_poly.pdbx_seq_one_letter_code
_entity_poly.pdbx_strand_id
1 'polypeptide(L)'
;LLPDKAAAAVALALEGSREFLVTSTLDLNREMAALGIRSPVSKGEQVRLGGALRVEKVLTGTISELSVTKGTGQARCSIEVKMLDVSVQDFLDGAVATAATSPIPDWSGDITNVVNDAMRAAAEAAVTQMIARRVRRGHVDLVTDRGEVNIGLGIGDGIQIGTELLVMRPTWSADLERTVMRRVGIVSVGEVTTDMAWGSIASGSPPQTGDRVYKLYKPPTRQKAEHRAKSRKSVIQALAAIALLFGISATGSGSSIATASELSG
;
A
#
# COMPACT_ATOMS: atom_id res chain seq x y z
N LEU A 1 12.37 12.25 -17.30
CA LEU A 1 11.78 11.65 -18.53
C LEU A 1 10.97 10.40 -18.25
N LEU A 2 11.59 9.29 -17.81
CA LEU A 2 10.83 8.04 -17.57
C LEU A 2 9.84 8.12 -16.39
N PRO A 3 10.21 8.73 -15.23
CA PRO A 3 9.25 8.99 -14.15
C PRO A 3 8.09 9.90 -14.57
N ASP A 4 8.38 10.95 -15.34
CA ASP A 4 7.36 11.91 -15.79
C ASP A 4 6.36 11.26 -16.75
N LYS A 5 6.84 10.38 -17.64
CA LYS A 5 5.97 9.58 -18.52
C LYS A 5 5.07 8.63 -17.73
N ALA A 6 5.60 7.97 -16.70
CA ALA A 6 4.80 7.10 -15.85
C ALA A 6 3.76 7.89 -15.04
N ALA A 7 4.13 9.05 -14.51
CA ALA A 7 3.21 9.94 -13.83
C ALA A 7 2.09 10.41 -14.77
N ALA A 8 2.42 10.78 -16.01
CA ALA A 8 1.43 11.15 -17.02
C ALA A 8 0.51 9.96 -17.40
N ALA A 9 1.05 8.76 -17.56
CA ALA A 9 0.26 7.56 -17.84
C ALA A 9 -0.73 7.24 -16.71
N VAL A 10 -0.29 7.38 -15.45
CA VAL A 10 -1.16 7.20 -14.28
C VAL A 10 -2.20 8.33 -14.19
N ALA A 11 -1.82 9.58 -14.46
CA ALA A 11 -2.76 10.71 -14.50
C ALA A 11 -3.87 10.48 -15.55
N LEU A 12 -3.50 10.07 -16.76
CA LEU A 12 -4.47 9.75 -17.82
C LEU A 12 -5.38 8.58 -17.42
N ALA A 13 -4.86 7.57 -16.74
CA ALA A 13 -5.68 6.45 -16.25
C ALA A 13 -6.66 6.89 -15.13
N LEU A 14 -6.26 7.82 -14.26
CA LEU A 14 -7.14 8.40 -13.23
C LEU A 14 -8.24 9.27 -13.84
N GLU A 15 -7.91 10.10 -14.83
CA GLU A 15 -8.91 10.89 -15.55
C GLU A 15 -9.87 9.99 -16.34
N GLY A 16 -9.33 8.95 -16.97
CA GLY A 16 -10.09 7.95 -17.72
C GLY A 16 -11.10 7.18 -16.86
N SER A 17 -10.83 7.00 -15.55
CA SER A 17 -11.77 6.35 -14.63
C SER A 17 -12.98 7.23 -14.30
N ARG A 18 -12.91 8.55 -14.54
CA ARG A 18 -13.94 9.55 -14.20
C ARG A 18 -14.29 9.64 -12.71
N GLU A 19 -13.51 9.01 -11.84
CA GLU A 19 -13.68 9.11 -10.38
C GLU A 19 -12.84 10.22 -9.76
N PHE A 20 -11.81 10.69 -10.48
CA PHE A 20 -10.84 11.65 -9.96
C PHE A 20 -10.74 12.87 -10.88
N LEU A 21 -10.62 14.04 -10.26
CA LEU A 21 -10.14 15.25 -10.90
C LEU A 21 -8.65 15.39 -10.60
N VAL A 22 -7.81 15.27 -11.62
CA VAL A 22 -6.36 15.31 -11.46
C VAL A 22 -5.87 16.76 -11.54
N THR A 23 -5.04 17.16 -10.59
CA THR A 23 -4.39 18.48 -10.60
C THR A 23 -3.37 18.58 -11.73
N SER A 24 -3.31 19.74 -12.38
CA SER A 24 -2.35 19.96 -13.46
C SER A 24 -0.90 19.80 -12.98
N THR A 25 -0.03 19.26 -13.85
CA THR A 25 1.41 19.14 -13.55
C THR A 25 2.07 20.50 -13.30
N LEU A 26 1.56 21.56 -13.93
CA LEU A 26 2.04 22.92 -13.73
C LEU A 26 1.78 23.40 -12.29
N ASP A 27 0.56 23.25 -11.78
CA ASP A 27 0.21 23.64 -10.42
C ASP A 27 0.95 22.79 -9.40
N LEU A 28 1.05 21.48 -9.64
CA LEU A 28 1.83 20.57 -8.81
C LEU A 28 3.29 21.05 -8.67
N ASN A 29 3.95 21.33 -9.79
CA ASN A 29 5.34 21.76 -9.79
C ASN A 29 5.52 23.14 -9.13
N ARG A 30 4.58 24.06 -9.36
CA ARG A 30 4.58 25.38 -8.70
C ARG A 30 4.50 25.24 -7.19
N GLU A 31 3.57 24.44 -6.67
CA GLU A 31 3.41 24.26 -5.23
C GLU A 31 4.55 23.46 -4.61
N MET A 32 5.08 22.45 -5.30
CA MET A 32 6.29 21.74 -4.84
C MET A 32 7.47 22.70 -4.70
N ALA A 33 7.68 23.57 -5.69
CA ALA A 33 8.74 24.58 -5.64
C ALA A 33 8.51 25.59 -4.51
N ALA A 34 7.28 26.10 -4.34
CA ALA A 34 6.92 27.03 -3.27
C ALA A 34 7.13 26.44 -1.87
N LEU A 35 6.87 25.14 -1.69
CA LEU A 35 7.05 24.43 -0.43
C LEU A 35 8.47 23.89 -0.21
N GLY A 36 9.36 24.02 -1.19
CA GLY A 36 10.72 23.48 -1.16
C GLY A 36 10.77 21.94 -1.20
N ILE A 37 9.71 21.29 -1.68
CA ILE A 37 9.59 19.83 -1.73
C ILE A 37 10.30 19.30 -2.97
N ARG A 38 11.07 18.21 -2.81
CA ARG A 38 11.73 17.50 -3.91
C ARG A 38 11.36 16.02 -3.88
N SER A 39 11.33 15.40 -5.05
CA SER A 39 11.14 13.95 -5.15
C SER A 39 12.39 13.21 -4.66
N PRO A 40 12.24 12.07 -3.94
CA PRO A 40 10.99 11.43 -3.55
C PRO A 40 10.29 12.16 -2.38
N VAL A 41 8.97 12.32 -2.49
CA VAL A 41 8.15 13.07 -1.52
C VAL A 41 7.78 12.20 -0.32
N SER A 42 8.20 12.59 0.89
CA SER A 42 7.85 11.91 2.14
C SER A 42 6.35 12.01 2.46
N LYS A 43 5.85 11.16 3.35
CA LYS A 43 4.43 11.19 3.76
C LYS A 43 4.01 12.57 4.32
N GLY A 44 4.85 13.18 5.17
CA GLY A 44 4.58 14.50 5.73
C GLY A 44 4.55 15.60 4.67
N GLU A 45 5.44 15.54 3.69
CA GLU A 45 5.44 16.47 2.55
C GLU A 45 4.22 16.27 1.65
N GLN A 46 3.77 15.03 1.44
CA GLN A 46 2.52 14.75 0.71
C GLN A 46 1.30 15.36 1.42
N VAL A 47 1.20 15.29 2.75
CA VAL A 47 0.12 15.96 3.51
C VAL A 47 0.18 17.47 3.33
N ARG A 48 1.37 18.07 3.44
CA ARG A 48 1.56 19.53 3.25
C ARG A 48 1.19 19.97 1.84
N LEU A 49 1.64 19.24 0.83
CA LEU A 49 1.35 19.49 -0.57
C LEU A 49 -0.14 19.35 -0.87
N GLY A 50 -0.78 18.31 -0.33
CA GLY A 50 -2.23 18.09 -0.47
C GLY A 50 -3.05 19.24 0.14
N GLY A 51 -2.64 19.72 1.31
CA GLY A 51 -3.23 20.90 1.95
C GLY A 51 -3.07 22.19 1.13
N ALA A 52 -1.88 22.43 0.57
CA ALA A 52 -1.60 23.59 -0.27
C ALA A 52 -2.41 23.59 -1.57
N LEU A 53 -2.50 22.43 -2.23
CA LEU A 53 -3.29 22.23 -3.45
C LEU A 53 -4.80 22.08 -3.19
N ARG A 54 -5.21 22.01 -1.91
CA ARG A 54 -6.60 21.77 -1.48
C ARG A 54 -7.21 20.50 -2.09
N VAL A 55 -6.41 19.44 -2.21
CA VAL A 55 -6.85 18.14 -2.70
C VAL A 55 -7.08 17.18 -1.54
N GLU A 56 -8.01 16.24 -1.73
CA GLU A 56 -8.33 15.24 -0.70
C GLU A 56 -7.32 14.10 -0.65
N LYS A 57 -6.76 13.75 -1.82
CA LYS A 57 -5.89 12.60 -2.01
C LYS A 57 -4.60 13.00 -2.72
N VAL A 58 -3.50 12.37 -2.36
CA VAL A 58 -2.20 12.49 -3.06
C VAL A 58 -1.75 11.10 -3.49
N LEU A 59 -1.56 10.89 -4.79
CA LEU A 59 -1.07 9.62 -5.32
C LEU A 59 0.43 9.70 -5.59
N THR A 60 1.15 8.68 -5.16
CA THR A 60 2.57 8.47 -5.48
C THR A 60 2.76 7.10 -6.09
N GLY A 61 3.77 6.94 -6.94
CA GLY A 61 4.04 5.67 -7.58
C GLY A 61 5.53 5.43 -7.80
N THR A 62 5.87 4.15 -7.93
CA THR A 62 7.22 3.67 -8.21
C THR A 62 7.16 2.62 -9.30
N ILE A 63 8.08 2.70 -10.26
CA ILE A 63 8.28 1.67 -11.28
C ILE A 63 9.25 0.64 -10.68
N SER A 64 8.77 -0.58 -10.45
CA SER A 64 9.55 -1.65 -9.84
C SER A 64 10.20 -2.58 -10.85
N GLU A 65 9.65 -2.64 -12.07
CA GLU A 65 10.20 -3.41 -13.18
C GLU A 65 9.99 -2.63 -14.49
N LEU A 66 11.03 -2.57 -15.32
CA LEU A 66 10.90 -2.19 -16.71
C LEU A 66 11.95 -2.94 -17.52
N SER A 67 11.52 -3.80 -18.43
CA SER A 67 12.40 -4.63 -19.25
C SER A 67 11.86 -4.79 -20.67
N VAL A 68 12.75 -5.06 -21.62
CA VAL A 68 12.40 -5.39 -23.00
C VAL A 68 13.21 -6.62 -23.43
N THR A 69 12.52 -7.65 -23.91
CA THR A 69 13.13 -8.87 -24.42
C THR A 69 13.71 -8.63 -25.81
N LYS A 70 15.02 -8.82 -25.96
CA LYS A 70 15.71 -8.71 -27.25
C LYS A 70 15.20 -9.81 -28.21
N GLY A 71 15.03 -9.46 -29.48
CA GLY A 71 14.55 -10.36 -30.54
C GLY A 71 13.02 -10.48 -30.64
N THR A 72 12.29 -10.31 -29.54
CA THR A 72 10.81 -10.33 -29.56
C THR A 72 10.17 -8.96 -29.32
N GLY A 73 10.94 -7.96 -28.86
CA GLY A 73 10.40 -6.62 -28.56
C GLY A 73 9.38 -6.58 -27.43
N GLN A 74 9.16 -7.71 -26.74
CA GLN A 74 8.21 -7.78 -25.64
C GLN A 74 8.72 -6.91 -24.50
N ALA A 75 7.97 -5.85 -24.18
CA ALA A 75 8.23 -4.98 -23.06
C ALA A 75 7.38 -5.40 -21.87
N ARG A 76 7.95 -5.34 -20.67
CA ARG A 76 7.27 -5.64 -19.41
C ARG A 76 7.48 -4.49 -18.45
N CYS A 77 6.41 -4.01 -17.83
CA CYS A 77 6.46 -2.94 -16.84
C CYS A 77 5.64 -3.30 -15.60
N SER A 78 6.19 -3.04 -14.42
CA SER A 78 5.52 -3.16 -13.14
C SER A 78 5.48 -1.82 -12.42
N ILE A 79 4.27 -1.39 -12.04
CA ILE A 79 4.02 -0.11 -11.36
C ILE A 79 3.31 -0.39 -10.05
N GLU A 80 3.83 0.20 -8.98
CA GLU A 80 3.20 0.29 -7.67
C GLU A 80 2.68 1.72 -7.48
N VAL A 81 1.40 1.86 -7.13
CA VAL A 81 0.78 3.15 -6.76
C VAL A 81 0.24 3.10 -5.34
N LYS A 82 0.31 4.24 -4.65
CA LYS A 82 -0.18 4.45 -3.29
C LYS A 82 -0.91 5.78 -3.22
N MET A 83 -2.11 5.76 -2.67
CA MET A 83 -2.93 6.96 -2.48
C MET A 83 -3.04 7.30 -1.01
N LEU A 84 -2.45 8.44 -0.65
CA LEU A 84 -2.57 9.06 0.65
C LEU A 84 -3.91 9.79 0.75
N ASP A 85 -4.62 9.61 1.85
CA ASP A 85 -5.72 10.50 2.24
C ASP A 85 -5.18 11.63 3.12
N VAL A 86 -5.38 12.89 2.70
CA VAL A 86 -4.83 14.07 3.39
C VAL A 86 -5.45 14.28 4.76
N SER A 87 -6.74 13.93 4.92
CA SER A 87 -7.46 14.09 6.18
C SER A 87 -7.05 13.03 7.22
N VAL A 88 -6.78 11.81 6.74
CA VAL A 88 -6.38 10.67 7.58
C VAL A 88 -4.85 10.60 7.78
N GLN A 89 -4.09 11.24 6.88
CA GLN A 89 -2.62 11.27 6.87
C GLN A 89 -1.98 9.87 6.76
N ASP A 90 -2.65 8.96 6.07
CA ASP A 90 -2.15 7.62 5.80
C ASP A 90 -2.59 7.08 4.44
N PHE A 91 -1.88 6.06 3.96
CA PHE A 91 -2.17 5.42 2.68
C PHE A 91 -3.34 4.45 2.86
N LEU A 92 -4.46 4.77 2.23
CA LEU A 92 -5.69 3.96 2.34
C LEU A 92 -5.89 3.07 1.12
N ASP A 93 -5.47 3.54 -0.04
CA ASP A 93 -5.66 2.84 -1.31
C ASP A 93 -4.31 2.66 -2.02
N GLY A 94 -4.24 1.64 -2.87
CA GLY A 94 -3.07 1.39 -3.70
C GLY A 94 -3.15 0.07 -4.44
N ALA A 95 -2.23 -0.14 -5.37
CA ALA A 95 -2.15 -1.38 -6.15
C ALA A 95 -0.74 -1.57 -6.71
N VAL A 96 -0.44 -2.83 -7.05
CA VAL A 96 0.71 -3.19 -7.87
C VAL A 96 0.18 -3.93 -9.07
N ALA A 97 0.50 -3.46 -10.26
CA ALA A 97 0.13 -4.14 -11.50
C ALA A 97 1.36 -4.31 -12.38
N THR A 98 1.36 -5.40 -13.15
CA THR A 98 2.38 -5.70 -14.14
C THR A 98 1.70 -5.97 -15.46
N ALA A 99 2.17 -5.32 -16.51
CA ALA A 99 1.70 -5.54 -17.88
C ALA A 99 2.88 -5.89 -18.78
N ALA A 100 2.60 -6.67 -19.81
CA ALA A 100 3.56 -6.99 -20.85
C ALA A 100 2.91 -6.80 -22.23
N THR A 101 3.66 -6.29 -23.20
CA THR A 101 3.21 -6.24 -24.59
C THR A 101 3.29 -7.62 -25.23
N SER A 102 2.55 -7.79 -26.33
CA SER A 102 2.67 -8.99 -27.15
C SER A 102 4.06 -9.07 -27.79
N PRO A 103 4.68 -10.26 -27.86
CA PRO A 103 5.93 -10.45 -28.58
C PRO A 103 5.70 -10.29 -30.08
N ILE A 104 6.67 -9.68 -30.76
CA ILE A 104 6.72 -9.51 -32.21
C ILE A 104 7.95 -10.32 -32.70
N PRO A 105 7.79 -11.37 -33.50
CA PRO A 105 8.91 -12.12 -34.06
C PRO A 105 9.85 -11.22 -34.86
N ASP A 106 11.16 -11.44 -34.73
CA ASP A 106 12.23 -10.68 -35.41
C ASP A 106 12.15 -9.17 -35.22
N TRP A 107 11.70 -8.75 -34.04
CA TRP A 107 11.50 -7.35 -33.75
C TRP A 107 12.83 -6.57 -33.76
N SER A 108 12.85 -5.51 -34.58
CA SER A 108 13.95 -4.55 -34.71
C SER A 108 13.48 -3.09 -34.54
N GLY A 109 12.27 -2.91 -33.99
CA GLY A 109 11.63 -1.61 -33.82
C GLY A 109 12.22 -0.74 -32.70
N ASP A 110 11.59 0.41 -32.46
CA ASP A 110 11.99 1.33 -31.40
C ASP A 110 11.53 0.83 -30.01
N ILE A 111 12.50 0.62 -29.12
CA ILE A 111 12.32 0.24 -27.70
C ILE A 111 11.36 1.21 -27.00
N THR A 112 11.41 2.49 -27.35
CA THR A 112 10.60 3.54 -26.71
C THR A 112 9.10 3.28 -26.86
N ASN A 113 8.66 2.76 -28.00
CA ASN A 113 7.24 2.52 -28.26
C ASN A 113 6.71 1.38 -27.39
N VAL A 114 7.39 0.22 -27.42
CA VAL A 114 6.98 -0.94 -26.62
C VAL A 114 7.05 -0.66 -25.11
N VAL A 115 8.03 0.13 -24.67
CA VAL A 115 8.12 0.60 -23.28
C VAL A 115 6.95 1.52 -22.90
N ASN A 116 6.61 2.50 -23.75
CA ASN A 116 5.49 3.39 -23.46
C ASN A 116 4.17 2.61 -23.39
N ASP A 117 3.97 1.61 -24.26
CA ASP A 117 2.76 0.80 -24.27
C ASP A 117 2.67 -0.12 -23.05
N ALA A 118 3.76 -0.80 -22.68
CA ALA A 118 3.80 -1.59 -21.44
C ALA A 118 3.55 -0.72 -20.20
N MET A 119 4.12 0.49 -20.17
CA MET A 119 3.95 1.44 -19.06
C MET A 119 2.51 1.94 -18.96
N ARG A 120 1.88 2.30 -20.09
CA ARG A 120 0.48 2.73 -20.13
C ARG A 120 -0.44 1.61 -19.66
N ALA A 121 -0.24 0.39 -20.16
CA ALA A 121 -1.02 -0.78 -19.75
C ALA A 121 -0.85 -1.10 -18.25
N ALA A 122 0.38 -1.00 -17.72
CA ALA A 122 0.64 -1.20 -16.30
C ALA A 122 -0.01 -0.12 -15.43
N ALA A 123 0.02 1.14 -15.87
CA ALA A 123 -0.59 2.27 -15.17
C ALA A 123 -2.12 2.13 -15.11
N GLU A 124 -2.76 1.81 -16.24
CA GLU A 124 -4.20 1.54 -16.32
C GLU A 124 -4.59 0.38 -15.40
N ALA A 125 -3.90 -0.75 -15.51
CA ALA A 125 -4.15 -1.90 -14.65
C ALA A 125 -3.97 -1.58 -13.15
N ALA A 126 -2.98 -0.77 -12.78
CA ALA A 126 -2.76 -0.36 -11.41
C ALA A 126 -3.92 0.50 -10.89
N VAL A 127 -4.37 1.49 -11.66
CA VAL A 127 -5.49 2.37 -11.29
C VAL A 127 -6.79 1.58 -11.18
N THR A 128 -7.11 0.73 -12.17
CA THR A 128 -8.30 -0.13 -12.14
C THR A 128 -8.31 -1.04 -10.91
N GLN A 129 -7.18 -1.69 -10.61
CA GLN A 129 -7.07 -2.56 -9.42
C GLN A 129 -7.19 -1.77 -8.11
N MET A 130 -6.63 -0.56 -8.05
CA MET A 130 -6.71 0.30 -6.87
C MET A 130 -8.16 0.68 -6.58
N ILE A 131 -8.90 1.12 -7.60
CA ILE A 131 -10.32 1.48 -7.49
C ILE A 131 -11.15 0.26 -7.08
N ALA A 132 -10.98 -0.87 -7.77
CA ALA A 132 -11.75 -2.08 -7.52
C ALA A 132 -11.53 -2.69 -6.12
N ARG A 133 -10.39 -2.42 -5.47
CA ARG A 133 -10.05 -2.93 -4.12
C ARG A 133 -10.34 -1.92 -3.01
N ARG A 134 -10.96 -0.78 -3.32
CA ARG A 134 -11.30 0.24 -2.35
C ARG A 134 -12.26 -0.33 -1.32
N VAL A 135 -11.95 -0.11 -0.06
CA VAL A 135 -12.80 -0.53 1.06
C VAL A 135 -13.51 0.70 1.60
N ARG A 136 -14.83 0.60 1.81
CA ARG A 136 -15.59 1.69 2.40
C ARG A 136 -15.13 1.96 3.83
N ARG A 137 -15.43 3.15 4.33
CA ARG A 137 -15.19 3.49 5.74
C ARG A 137 -16.12 2.67 6.64
N GLY A 138 -15.55 2.09 7.69
CA GLY A 138 -16.26 1.38 8.74
C GLY A 138 -16.42 2.19 10.03
N HIS A 139 -16.98 1.53 11.03
CA HIS A 139 -17.08 2.03 12.40
C HIS A 139 -16.77 0.92 13.39
N VAL A 140 -16.38 1.32 14.60
CA VAL A 140 -16.31 0.43 15.75
C VAL A 140 -17.71 0.30 16.33
N ASP A 141 -18.21 -0.93 16.41
CA ASP A 141 -19.59 -1.21 16.82
C ASP A 141 -19.62 -1.49 18.33
N LEU A 142 -18.68 -2.31 18.79
CA LEU A 142 -18.54 -2.72 20.18
C LEU A 142 -17.07 -2.88 20.56
N VAL A 143 -16.72 -2.52 21.79
CA VAL A 143 -15.45 -2.90 22.42
C VAL A 143 -15.78 -3.70 23.68
N THR A 144 -15.26 -4.91 23.78
CA THR A 144 -15.50 -5.78 24.94
C THR A 144 -14.58 -5.39 26.10
N ASP A 145 -14.93 -5.82 27.32
CA ASP A 145 -14.09 -5.62 28.51
C ASP A 145 -12.71 -6.29 28.40
N ARG A 146 -12.56 -7.24 27.47
CA ARG A 146 -11.29 -7.93 27.16
C ARG A 146 -10.46 -7.20 26.10
N GLY A 147 -10.93 -6.06 25.58
CA GLY A 147 -10.26 -5.28 24.55
C GLY A 147 -10.39 -5.85 23.14
N GLU A 148 -11.35 -6.74 22.91
CA GLU A 148 -11.74 -7.17 21.56
C GLU A 148 -12.64 -6.11 20.93
N VAL A 149 -12.39 -5.82 19.67
CA VAL A 149 -13.04 -4.74 18.94
C VAL A 149 -13.85 -5.35 17.81
N ASN A 150 -15.17 -5.12 17.85
CA ASN A 150 -16.05 -5.43 16.75
C ASN A 150 -16.16 -4.25 15.79
N ILE A 151 -16.13 -4.56 14.49
CA ILE A 151 -16.05 -3.58 13.42
C ILE A 151 -17.10 -3.94 12.36
N GLY A 152 -17.91 -2.98 11.97
CA GLY A 152 -18.92 -3.11 10.90
C GLY A 152 -18.32 -3.14 9.48
N LEU A 153 -17.27 -3.93 9.27
CA LEU A 153 -16.69 -4.26 7.97
C LEU A 153 -16.40 -5.77 7.92
N GLY A 154 -16.87 -6.46 6.88
CA GLY A 154 -16.69 -7.90 6.72
C GLY A 154 -15.99 -8.33 5.44
N ILE A 155 -16.10 -9.62 5.10
CA ILE A 155 -15.59 -10.19 3.84
C ILE A 155 -16.22 -9.50 2.63
N GLY A 156 -17.51 -9.14 2.72
CA GLY A 156 -18.22 -8.42 1.66
C GLY A 156 -17.62 -7.04 1.37
N ASP A 157 -16.96 -6.44 2.36
CA ASP A 157 -16.24 -5.16 2.24
C ASP A 157 -14.76 -5.34 1.85
N GLY A 158 -14.30 -6.57 1.64
CA GLY A 158 -12.90 -6.87 1.33
C GLY A 158 -11.96 -6.89 2.54
N ILE A 159 -12.49 -7.14 3.74
CA ILE A 159 -11.70 -7.40 4.95
C ILE A 159 -11.26 -8.87 4.99
N GLN A 160 -10.03 -9.09 5.46
CA GLN A 160 -9.43 -10.42 5.63
C GLN A 160 -8.74 -10.51 6.99
N ILE A 161 -8.59 -11.74 7.50
CA ILE A 161 -7.79 -11.99 8.71
C ILE A 161 -6.38 -11.43 8.52
N GLY A 162 -5.86 -10.73 9.53
CA GLY A 162 -4.57 -10.06 9.51
C GLY A 162 -4.58 -8.67 8.85
N THR A 163 -5.73 -8.19 8.37
CA THR A 163 -5.88 -6.80 7.92
C THR A 163 -5.65 -5.85 9.09
N GLU A 164 -4.86 -4.80 8.87
CA GLU A 164 -4.69 -3.71 9.81
C GLU A 164 -5.63 -2.55 9.47
N LEU A 165 -6.37 -2.11 10.49
CA LEU A 165 -7.38 -1.09 10.40
C LEU A 165 -6.97 0.11 11.26
N LEU A 166 -6.90 1.28 10.64
CA LEU A 166 -6.64 2.54 11.32
C LEU A 166 -7.93 3.06 11.95
N VAL A 167 -7.87 3.33 13.26
CA VAL A 167 -8.98 3.89 14.01
C VAL A 167 -8.77 5.39 14.21
N MET A 168 -9.78 6.17 13.84
CA MET A 168 -9.81 7.63 13.94
C MET A 168 -11.03 8.07 14.74
N ARG A 169 -10.85 9.00 15.67
CA ARG A 169 -11.93 9.59 16.47
C ARG A 169 -12.27 10.99 15.97
N PRO A 170 -13.53 11.28 15.61
CA PRO A 170 -13.95 12.66 15.39
C PRO A 170 -13.94 13.41 16.74
N THR A 171 -13.14 14.45 16.85
CA THR A 171 -13.04 15.30 18.03
C THR A 171 -13.28 16.76 17.64
N TRP A 172 -14.17 17.46 18.36
CA TRP A 172 -14.32 18.90 18.21
C TRP A 172 -13.04 19.62 18.63
N SER A 173 -12.48 20.44 17.74
CA SER A 173 -11.39 21.35 18.05
C SER A 173 -11.96 22.76 18.18
N ALA A 174 -11.86 23.32 19.39
CA ALA A 174 -12.30 24.69 19.64
C ALA A 174 -11.47 25.71 18.84
N ASP A 175 -10.14 25.51 18.78
CA ASP A 175 -9.23 26.42 18.07
C ASP A 175 -9.51 26.52 16.57
N LEU A 176 -9.98 25.44 15.96
CA LEU A 176 -10.29 25.37 14.53
C LEU A 176 -11.79 25.48 14.26
N GLU A 177 -12.60 25.62 15.32
CA GLU A 177 -14.08 25.62 15.30
C GLU A 177 -14.67 24.52 14.41
N ARG A 178 -14.06 23.33 14.43
CA ARG A 178 -14.47 22.20 13.58
C ARG A 178 -14.11 20.86 14.17
N THR A 179 -14.82 19.82 13.72
CA THR A 179 -14.48 18.43 14.01
C THR A 179 -13.25 18.01 13.20
N VAL A 180 -12.21 17.57 13.90
CA VAL A 180 -10.99 17.00 13.33
C VAL A 180 -10.89 15.51 13.62
N MET A 181 -10.24 14.76 12.73
CA MET A 181 -9.98 13.34 12.93
C MET A 181 -8.71 13.17 13.74
N ARG A 182 -8.82 12.64 14.96
CA ARG A 182 -7.68 12.26 15.79
C ARG A 182 -7.37 10.79 15.61
N ARG A 183 -6.11 10.46 15.32
CA ARG A 183 -5.65 9.07 15.31
C ARG A 183 -5.77 8.44 16.70
N VAL A 184 -6.43 7.30 16.79
CA VAL A 184 -6.58 6.52 18.03
C VAL A 184 -5.56 5.41 18.09
N GLY A 185 -5.48 4.59 17.04
CA GLY A 185 -4.64 3.40 17.04
C GLY A 185 -4.83 2.54 15.80
N ILE A 186 -4.27 1.34 15.84
CA ILE A 186 -4.42 0.31 14.82
C ILE A 186 -5.04 -0.92 15.46
N VAL A 187 -6.07 -1.47 14.83
CA VAL A 187 -6.67 -2.77 15.17
C VAL A 187 -6.22 -3.80 14.15
N SER A 188 -5.77 -4.96 14.63
CA SER A 188 -5.45 -6.12 13.79
C SER A 188 -6.65 -7.07 13.80
N VAL A 189 -7.16 -7.38 12.62
CA VAL A 189 -8.30 -8.29 12.45
C VAL A 189 -7.87 -9.73 12.71
N GLY A 190 -8.57 -10.41 13.61
CA GLY A 190 -8.36 -11.82 13.96
C GLY A 190 -9.41 -12.76 13.36
N GLU A 191 -10.64 -12.29 13.23
CA GLU A 191 -11.78 -13.06 12.70
C GLU A 191 -12.65 -12.16 11.81
N VAL A 192 -13.25 -12.73 10.77
CA VAL A 192 -14.09 -12.01 9.82
C VAL A 192 -15.28 -12.87 9.42
N THR A 193 -16.47 -12.28 9.44
CA THR A 193 -17.71 -12.85 8.88
C THR A 193 -18.10 -12.08 7.61
N THR A 194 -19.31 -12.28 7.09
CA THR A 194 -19.77 -11.61 5.87
C THR A 194 -19.75 -10.08 5.97
N ASP A 195 -20.18 -9.54 7.10
CA ASP A 195 -20.49 -8.11 7.32
C ASP A 195 -19.77 -7.48 8.51
N MET A 196 -19.11 -8.27 9.36
CA MET A 196 -18.38 -7.79 10.53
C MET A 196 -17.01 -8.46 10.68
N ALA A 197 -16.14 -7.81 11.44
CA ALA A 197 -14.84 -8.33 11.81
C ALA A 197 -14.58 -8.13 13.30
N TRP A 198 -13.83 -9.06 13.87
CA TRP A 198 -13.31 -8.98 15.22
C TRP A 198 -11.80 -8.84 15.19
N GLY A 199 -11.28 -7.95 16.02
CA GLY A 199 -9.85 -7.70 16.11
C GLY A 199 -9.40 -7.33 17.50
N SER A 200 -8.08 -7.24 17.65
CA SER A 200 -7.43 -6.78 18.87
C SER A 200 -6.62 -5.52 18.60
N ILE A 201 -6.42 -4.71 19.64
CA ILE A 201 -5.64 -3.48 19.55
C ILE A 201 -4.18 -3.85 19.30
N ALA A 202 -3.66 -3.47 18.12
CA ALA A 202 -2.27 -3.71 17.76
C ALA A 202 -1.35 -2.58 18.23
N SER A 203 -1.84 -1.34 18.24
CA SER A 203 -1.11 -0.17 18.76
C SER A 203 -2.05 1.00 19.06
N GLY A 204 -1.60 1.93 19.90
CA GLY A 204 -2.34 3.15 20.23
C GLY A 204 -3.26 2.99 21.44
N SER A 205 -4.24 3.89 21.55
CA SER A 205 -5.22 3.88 22.64
C SER A 205 -6.41 2.97 22.34
N PRO A 206 -7.16 2.51 23.36
CA PRO A 206 -8.39 1.76 23.16
C PRO A 206 -9.40 2.52 22.29
N PRO A 207 -9.92 1.89 21.22
CA PRO A 207 -11.05 2.40 20.46
C PRO A 207 -12.30 2.58 21.31
N GLN A 208 -13.24 3.37 20.81
CA GLN A 208 -14.57 3.54 21.37
C GLN A 208 -15.62 3.25 20.31
N THR A 209 -16.80 2.80 20.72
CA THR A 209 -17.96 2.69 19.83
C THR A 209 -18.21 4.01 19.11
N GLY A 210 -18.41 3.94 17.80
CA GLY A 210 -18.58 5.10 16.92
C GLY A 210 -17.27 5.68 16.37
N ASP A 211 -16.09 5.23 16.81
CA ASP A 211 -14.83 5.57 16.15
C ASP A 211 -14.85 5.10 14.68
N ARG A 212 -14.26 5.90 13.79
CA ARG A 212 -14.20 5.60 12.36
C ARG A 212 -13.04 4.68 12.05
N VAL A 213 -13.27 3.73 11.15
CA VAL A 213 -12.29 2.69 10.80
C VAL A 213 -11.96 2.74 9.32
N TYR A 214 -10.67 2.70 9.00
CA TYR A 214 -10.15 2.72 7.63
C TYR A 214 -9.19 1.56 7.41
N LYS A 215 -9.32 0.86 6.28
CA LYS A 215 -8.33 -0.15 5.89
C LYS A 215 -7.03 0.53 5.47
N LEU A 216 -5.92 0.12 6.08
CA LEU A 216 -4.60 0.60 5.66
C LEU A 216 -4.13 -0.16 4.42
N TYR A 217 -3.63 0.58 3.44
CA TYR A 217 -2.95 -0.03 2.31
C TYR A 217 -1.55 -0.49 2.72
N LYS A 218 -1.30 -1.79 2.61
CA LYS A 218 0.04 -2.38 2.71
C LYS A 218 0.46 -2.94 1.35
N PRO A 219 1.60 -2.50 0.79
CA PRO A 219 2.04 -3.03 -0.50
C PRO A 219 2.40 -4.53 -0.40
N PRO A 220 2.15 -5.33 -1.45
CA PRO A 220 2.37 -6.79 -1.44
C PRO A 220 3.81 -7.19 -1.13
N THR A 221 4.78 -6.35 -1.49
CA THR A 221 6.21 -6.55 -1.20
C THR A 221 6.48 -6.57 0.31
N ARG A 222 5.88 -5.65 1.07
CA ARG A 222 5.97 -5.63 2.54
C ARG A 222 5.18 -6.77 3.16
N GLN A 223 3.99 -7.09 2.64
CA GLN A 223 3.22 -8.23 3.13
C GLN A 223 4.02 -9.54 3.00
N LYS A 224 4.63 -9.80 1.85
CA LYS A 224 5.48 -10.98 1.63
C LYS A 224 6.70 -11.01 2.57
N ALA A 225 7.32 -9.86 2.85
CA ALA A 225 8.44 -9.77 3.79
C ALA A 225 8.00 -10.06 5.24
N GLU A 226 6.86 -9.50 5.68
CA GLU A 226 6.28 -9.74 7.00
C GLU A 226 5.84 -11.21 7.16
N HIS A 227 5.21 -11.80 6.13
CA HIS A 227 4.86 -13.22 6.12
C HIS A 227 6.10 -14.13 6.20
N ARG A 228 7.18 -13.80 5.45
CA ARG A 228 8.46 -14.53 5.54
C ARG A 228 9.12 -14.38 6.91
N ALA A 229 9.03 -13.21 7.53
CA ALA A 229 9.56 -12.98 8.87
C ALA A 229 8.77 -13.77 9.93
N LYS A 230 7.43 -13.76 9.85
CA LYS A 230 6.54 -14.53 10.72
C LYS A 230 6.75 -16.05 10.56
N SER A 231 6.87 -16.56 9.33
CA SER A 231 7.12 -17.99 9.09
C SER A 231 8.51 -18.43 9.55
N ARG A 232 9.54 -17.58 9.41
CA ARG A 232 10.87 -17.86 9.98
C ARG A 232 10.82 -17.95 11.51
N LYS A 233 10.10 -17.04 12.16
CA LYS A 233 9.94 -17.04 13.63
C LYS A 233 9.22 -18.31 14.12
N SER A 234 8.17 -18.77 13.43
CA SER A 234 7.46 -19.99 13.80
C SER A 234 8.31 -21.25 13.58
N VAL A 235 9.12 -21.31 12.51
CA VAL A 235 10.04 -22.43 12.26
C VAL A 235 11.15 -22.49 13.30
N ILE A 236 11.72 -21.33 13.68
CA ILE A 236 12.74 -21.27 14.74
C ILE A 236 12.16 -21.70 16.08
N GLN A 237 10.93 -21.29 16.41
CA GLN A 237 10.24 -21.72 17.64
C GLN A 237 9.93 -23.22 17.64
N ALA A 238 9.50 -23.78 16.50
CA ALA A 238 9.26 -25.22 16.36
C ALA A 238 10.57 -26.02 16.50
N LEU A 239 11.67 -25.57 15.88
CA LEU A 239 12.98 -26.20 16.01
C LEU A 239 13.54 -26.10 17.43
N ALA A 240 13.34 -24.96 18.12
CA ALA A 240 13.74 -24.79 19.51
C ALA A 240 12.95 -25.71 20.45
N ALA A 241 11.65 -25.88 20.22
CA ALA A 241 10.80 -26.80 20.98
C ALA A 241 11.20 -28.27 20.74
N ILE A 242 11.52 -28.64 19.50
CA ILE A 242 12.04 -29.97 19.16
C ILE A 242 13.42 -30.19 19.79
N ALA A 243 14.33 -29.22 19.74
CA ALA A 243 15.65 -29.33 20.37
C ALA A 243 15.57 -29.47 21.90
N LEU A 244 14.61 -28.79 22.55
CA LEU A 244 14.30 -28.97 23.96
C LEU A 244 13.76 -30.38 24.28
N LEU A 245 12.89 -30.92 23.43
CA LEU A 245 12.34 -32.27 23.58
C LEU A 245 13.39 -33.38 23.38
N PHE A 246 14.42 -33.13 22.55
CA PHE A 246 15.50 -34.08 22.27
C PHE A 246 16.80 -33.79 23.05
N GLY A 247 16.80 -32.85 24.00
CA GLY A 247 17.95 -32.59 24.88
C GLY A 247 19.18 -32.03 24.17
N ILE A 248 19.04 -31.47 22.97
CA ILE A 248 20.15 -30.88 22.21
C ILE A 248 20.29 -29.42 22.62
N SER A 249 21.23 -29.11 23.51
CA SER A 249 21.62 -27.72 23.80
C SER A 249 22.57 -27.21 22.72
N ALA A 250 22.03 -26.50 21.72
CA ALA A 250 22.85 -25.77 20.76
C ALA A 250 23.33 -24.45 21.40
N THR A 251 24.50 -24.49 22.05
CA THR A 251 25.27 -23.28 22.31
C THR A 251 26.04 -22.93 21.03
N GLY A 252 25.75 -21.77 20.44
CA GLY A 252 26.37 -21.39 19.16
C GLY A 252 26.11 -19.94 18.80
N SER A 253 26.95 -19.04 19.31
CA SER A 253 27.15 -17.71 18.74
C SER A 253 27.93 -17.83 17.43
N GLY A 254 27.28 -17.62 16.29
CA GLY A 254 27.94 -17.62 14.99
C GLY A 254 27.06 -17.04 13.89
N SER A 255 27.51 -15.94 13.30
CA SER A 255 26.91 -15.32 12.12
C SER A 255 27.16 -16.17 10.87
N SER A 256 26.15 -16.93 10.45
CA SER A 256 26.21 -17.66 9.18
C SER A 256 25.88 -16.72 8.01
N ILE A 257 26.93 -16.22 7.37
CA ILE A 257 26.86 -15.62 6.03
C ILE A 257 26.60 -16.76 5.05
N ALA A 258 25.44 -16.75 4.38
CA ALA A 258 25.16 -17.68 3.29
C ALA A 258 25.62 -17.04 1.97
N THR A 259 26.71 -17.58 1.42
CA THR A 259 27.25 -17.28 0.09
C THR A 259 26.23 -17.64 -0.99
N ALA A 260 26.03 -16.75 -1.96
CA ALA A 260 25.17 -17.00 -3.12
C ALA A 260 25.76 -18.12 -3.99
N SER A 261 24.94 -19.12 -4.33
CA SER A 261 25.25 -20.08 -5.39
C SER A 261 24.71 -19.51 -6.70
N GLU A 262 25.61 -19.31 -7.66
CA GLU A 262 25.27 -19.13 -9.07
C GLU A 262 24.69 -20.45 -9.62
N LEU A 263 23.67 -20.34 -10.49
CA LEU A 263 23.18 -21.44 -11.31
C LEU A 263 23.26 -20.98 -12.76
N SER A 264 24.25 -21.51 -13.47
CA SER A 264 24.30 -21.59 -14.93
C SER A 264 23.52 -22.80 -15.40
N GLY A 265 22.66 -22.61 -16.39
CA GLY A 265 21.91 -23.64 -17.12
C GLY A 265 20.96 -22.98 -18.10
#